data_AF-A0A969J200-F1
#
_entry.id   AF-A0A969J200-F1
#
_cell.length_a   1.000
_cell.length_b   1.000
_cell.length_c   1.000
_cell.angle_alpha   90.00
_cell.angle_beta   90.00
_cell.angle_gamma   90.00
#
_symmetry.space_group_name_H-M   'P 1'
#
loop_
_entity.id
_entity.type
_entity.pdbx_description
1 polymer ?
#
loop_
_entity_poly.entity_id
_entity_poly.type
_entity_poly.pdbx_seq_one_letter_code
_entity_poly.pdbx_strand_id
1 'polypeptide(L)'
;MKIKPSTFFLVLSALLLSGVVLVAVQTQEPVSQQAEESGQQDLFTFEEEQVKSLTVQTPTEMLKFERDGEGKWQMLEPENTPASGASIAFLLDLMATGSSDRSVTVPMADLPEFGFEQPLATVEATLDNQETHRLILGGYDFNRSYIYAQTDPPSDSPSDVTVLLVSPNFENAVTRPLEEWKQPPEPPSEPSASPDPSASPSPEASPLESPTELPEAQVSPEAQDSSSPETESPSLEDSVEPQP
;
A
#
# COMPACT_ATOMS: atom_id res chain seq x y z
N MET A 1 53.28 2.99 53.21
CA MET A 1 53.68 1.65 52.68
C MET A 1 54.55 1.86 51.45
N LYS A 2 55.59 1.05 51.23
CA LYS A 2 56.43 1.13 50.01
C LYS A 2 55.78 0.31 48.88
N ILE A 3 55.01 0.97 48.00
CA ILE A 3 54.49 0.33 46.79
C ILE A 3 55.66 -0.07 45.87
N LYS A 4 55.66 -1.32 45.39
CA LYS A 4 56.71 -1.83 44.51
C LYS A 4 56.51 -1.25 43.10
N PRO A 5 57.58 -0.91 42.35
CA PRO A 5 57.44 -0.33 41.01
C PRO A 5 56.65 -1.24 40.05
N SER A 6 56.74 -2.56 40.17
CA SER A 6 55.91 -3.50 39.40
C SER A 6 54.41 -3.38 39.69
N THR A 7 54.01 -3.06 40.93
CA THR A 7 52.60 -2.82 41.27
C THR A 7 52.10 -1.52 40.65
N PHE A 8 52.95 -0.49 40.58
CA PHE A 8 52.62 0.77 39.91
C PHE A 8 52.44 0.57 38.40
N PHE A 9 53.32 -0.20 37.75
CA PHE A 9 53.17 -0.58 36.34
C PHE A 9 51.86 -1.32 36.07
N LEU A 10 51.47 -2.27 36.92
CA LEU A 10 50.23 -3.04 36.75
C LEU A 10 48.98 -2.15 36.86
N VAL A 11 48.95 -1.21 37.81
CA VAL A 11 47.87 -0.23 37.94
C VAL A 11 47.83 0.74 36.75
N LEU A 12 48.99 1.19 36.25
CA LEU A 12 49.06 2.06 35.08
C LEU A 12 48.56 1.35 33.81
N SER A 13 48.92 0.08 33.59
CA SER A 13 48.40 -0.73 32.49
C SER A 13 46.89 -0.97 32.61
N ALA A 14 46.37 -1.23 33.82
CA ALA A 14 44.93 -1.39 34.04
C ALA A 14 44.15 -0.09 33.72
N LEU A 15 44.69 1.08 34.12
CA LEU A 15 44.11 2.38 33.80
C LEU A 15 44.18 2.70 32.30
N LEU A 16 45.29 2.37 31.62
CA LEU A 16 45.41 2.52 30.16
C LEU A 16 44.41 1.64 29.41
N LEU A 17 44.30 0.36 29.77
CA LEU A 17 43.33 -0.56 29.17
C LEU A 17 41.89 -0.10 29.42
N SER A 18 41.57 0.32 30.64
CA SER A 18 40.24 0.87 30.97
C SER A 18 39.95 2.16 30.20
N GLY A 19 40.95 3.03 29.99
CA GLY A 19 40.82 4.24 29.18
C GLY A 19 40.57 3.93 27.70
N VAL A 20 41.30 2.95 27.14
CA VAL A 20 41.08 2.49 25.76
C VAL A 20 39.68 1.88 25.59
N VAL A 21 39.19 1.08 26.54
CA VAL A 21 37.83 0.53 26.49
C VAL A 21 36.77 1.64 26.59
N LEU A 22 36.93 2.61 27.48
CA LEU A 22 35.98 3.73 27.59
C LEU A 22 35.98 4.62 26.35
N VAL A 23 37.14 4.85 25.73
CA VAL A 23 37.22 5.57 24.45
C VAL A 23 36.58 4.75 23.33
N ALA A 24 36.87 3.45 23.22
CA ALA A 24 36.29 2.58 22.20
C ALA A 24 34.75 2.43 22.33
N VAL A 25 34.22 2.47 23.55
CA VAL A 25 32.76 2.50 23.80
C VAL A 25 32.14 3.87 23.46
N GLN A 26 32.90 4.97 23.56
CA GLN A 26 32.48 6.32 23.16
C GLN A 26 32.70 6.64 21.66
N THR A 27 33.59 5.91 20.99
CA THR A 27 33.86 6.02 19.53
C THR A 27 33.30 4.86 18.73
N GLN A 28 32.54 3.95 19.35
CA GLN A 28 31.36 3.47 18.67
C GLN A 28 30.47 4.71 18.53
N GLU A 29 30.48 5.29 17.33
CA GLU A 29 29.33 6.05 16.86
C GLU A 29 28.09 5.22 17.21
N PRO A 30 26.99 5.84 17.68
CA PRO A 30 25.75 5.08 17.78
C PRO A 30 25.51 4.51 16.39
N VAL A 31 25.61 3.18 16.24
CA VAL A 31 24.97 2.48 15.13
C VAL A 31 23.54 2.96 15.24
N SER A 32 23.15 3.83 14.29
CA SER A 32 21.98 4.64 14.45
C SER A 32 20.80 3.73 14.63
N GLN A 33 20.35 3.63 15.88
CA GLN A 33 18.95 3.45 16.18
C GLN A 33 18.28 4.77 15.76
N GLN A 34 18.23 4.99 14.44
CA GLN A 34 16.96 5.01 13.74
C GLN A 34 16.44 3.55 13.85
N ALA A 35 15.73 3.14 14.91
CA ALA A 35 14.64 3.88 15.53
C ALA A 35 13.89 4.66 14.47
N GLU A 36 13.30 3.90 13.55
CA GLU A 36 11.85 3.96 13.37
C GLU A 36 11.32 5.32 13.86
N GLU A 37 11.32 6.33 12.97
CA GLU A 37 10.47 7.49 13.17
C GLU A 37 9.04 6.95 13.14
N SER A 38 8.59 6.51 14.30
CA SER A 38 7.35 5.78 14.54
C SER A 38 6.18 6.76 14.67
N GLY A 39 6.26 7.83 13.86
CA GLY A 39 5.16 8.66 13.44
C GLY A 39 4.81 8.23 12.03
N GLN A 40 3.55 7.89 11.82
CA GLN A 40 2.98 7.70 10.50
C GLN A 40 3.24 8.96 9.66
N GLN A 41 4.05 8.83 8.60
CA GLN A 41 4.37 9.91 7.68
C GLN A 41 3.49 9.79 6.44
N ASP A 42 2.70 10.82 6.15
CA ASP A 42 1.93 10.93 4.90
C ASP A 42 2.88 11.05 3.69
N LEU A 43 2.55 10.39 2.58
CA LEU A 43 3.39 10.39 1.37
C LEU A 43 3.35 11.75 0.67
N PHE A 44 2.16 12.35 0.60
CA PHE A 44 1.91 13.67 0.01
C PHE A 44 0.76 14.37 0.75
N THR A 45 0.68 15.70 0.66
CA THR A 45 -0.31 16.51 1.41
C THR A 45 -1.22 17.35 0.50
N PHE A 46 -1.54 16.85 -0.70
CA PHE A 46 -2.43 17.51 -1.66
C PHE A 46 -3.84 16.90 -1.66
N GLU A 47 -4.81 17.62 -2.23
CA GLU A 47 -6.17 17.11 -2.47
C GLU A 47 -6.33 16.67 -3.95
N GLU A 48 -7.09 15.61 -4.23
CA GLU A 48 -7.32 15.08 -5.61
C GLU A 48 -7.79 16.18 -6.59
N GLU A 49 -8.59 17.11 -6.09
CA GLU A 49 -9.22 18.20 -6.84
C GLU A 49 -8.21 19.25 -7.33
N GLN A 50 -7.05 19.35 -6.67
CA GLN A 50 -5.95 20.24 -7.02
C GLN A 50 -5.13 19.70 -8.21
N VAL A 51 -5.18 18.39 -8.48
CA VAL A 51 -4.38 17.76 -9.56
C VAL A 51 -4.95 18.09 -10.94
N LYS A 52 -4.07 18.53 -11.85
CA LYS A 52 -4.37 18.92 -13.23
C LYS A 52 -3.84 17.94 -14.27
N SER A 53 -2.70 17.32 -14.02
CA SER A 53 -2.18 16.25 -14.88
C SER A 53 -1.58 15.13 -14.06
N LEU A 54 -1.70 13.92 -14.59
CA LEU A 54 -1.17 12.70 -13.99
C LEU A 54 -0.43 11.92 -15.08
N THR A 55 0.83 11.56 -14.84
CA THR A 55 1.59 10.63 -15.68
C THR A 55 1.85 9.36 -14.89
N VAL A 56 1.56 8.21 -15.48
CA VAL A 56 1.87 6.88 -14.92
C VAL A 56 2.80 6.19 -15.91
N GLN A 57 4.04 5.97 -15.52
CA GLN A 57 5.03 5.26 -16.33
C GLN A 57 5.36 3.91 -15.69
N THR A 58 5.20 2.84 -16.45
CA THR A 58 5.59 1.47 -16.09
C THR A 58 6.69 0.98 -17.04
N PRO A 59 7.33 -0.17 -16.78
CA PRO A 59 8.24 -0.79 -17.74
C PRO A 59 7.63 -1.14 -19.10
N THR A 60 6.29 -1.25 -19.20
CA THR A 60 5.56 -1.65 -20.41
C THR A 60 4.92 -0.49 -21.16
N GLU A 61 4.43 0.53 -20.47
CA GLU A 61 3.70 1.64 -21.08
C GLU A 61 3.79 2.96 -20.29
N MET A 62 3.52 4.07 -20.98
CA MET A 62 3.37 5.40 -20.40
C MET A 62 1.95 5.89 -20.66
N LEU A 63 1.25 6.21 -19.58
CA LEU A 63 -0.07 6.82 -19.59
C LEU A 63 0.05 8.28 -19.20
N LYS A 64 -0.57 9.17 -19.97
CA LYS A 64 -0.67 10.60 -19.62
C LYS A 64 -2.12 11.01 -19.56
N PHE A 65 -2.48 11.74 -18.51
CA PHE A 65 -3.83 12.23 -18.26
C PHE A 65 -3.84 13.73 -17.96
N GLU A 66 -4.85 14.42 -18.46
CA GLU A 66 -5.10 15.84 -18.17
C GLU A 66 -6.56 16.02 -17.74
N ARG A 67 -6.79 16.88 -16.74
CA ARG A 67 -8.12 17.24 -16.23
C ARG A 67 -8.61 18.51 -16.92
N ASP A 68 -9.68 18.39 -17.68
CA ASP A 68 -10.24 19.48 -18.46
C ASP A 68 -10.96 20.55 -17.60
N GLY A 69 -11.41 21.63 -18.26
CA GLY A 69 -12.14 22.71 -17.61
C GLY A 69 -13.55 22.34 -17.10
N GLU A 70 -14.09 21.17 -17.46
CA GLU A 70 -15.31 20.61 -16.89
C GLU A 70 -15.02 19.65 -15.72
N GLY A 71 -13.74 19.44 -15.38
CA GLY A 71 -13.29 18.55 -14.31
C GLY A 71 -13.18 17.08 -14.70
N LYS A 72 -13.37 16.73 -15.98
CA LYS A 72 -13.27 15.36 -16.51
C LYS A 72 -11.83 15.05 -16.89
N TRP A 73 -11.47 13.77 -16.85
CA TRP A 73 -10.14 13.31 -17.23
C TRP A 73 -10.11 12.85 -18.69
N GLN A 74 -9.09 13.29 -19.44
CA GLN A 74 -8.75 12.79 -20.77
C GLN A 74 -7.41 12.07 -20.70
N MET A 75 -7.31 10.90 -21.35
CA MET A 75 -6.04 10.27 -21.68
C MET A 75 -5.47 10.97 -22.92
N LEU A 76 -4.17 11.28 -22.89
CA LEU A 76 -3.42 11.89 -23.99
C LEU A 76 -2.48 10.87 -24.66
N GLU A 77 -1.94 9.95 -23.87
CA GLU A 77 -1.09 8.84 -24.30
C GLU A 77 -1.47 7.56 -23.54
N PRO A 78 -1.43 6.37 -24.16
CA PRO A 78 -1.07 6.12 -25.58
C PRO A 78 -2.20 6.47 -26.56
N GLU A 79 -3.43 6.62 -26.09
CA GLU A 79 -4.61 6.93 -26.89
C GLU A 79 -5.22 8.27 -26.43
N ASN A 80 -5.73 9.07 -27.39
CA ASN A 80 -6.47 10.28 -27.06
C ASN A 80 -7.96 9.94 -26.87
N THR A 81 -8.39 9.75 -25.62
CA THR A 81 -9.72 9.21 -25.29
C THR A 81 -10.16 9.64 -23.89
N PRO A 82 -11.47 9.76 -23.58
CA PRO A 82 -11.95 9.99 -22.22
C PRO A 82 -11.42 8.92 -21.27
N ALA A 83 -10.91 9.35 -20.12
CA ALA A 83 -10.31 8.46 -19.12
C ALA A 83 -11.28 8.11 -17.99
N SER A 84 -11.04 6.97 -17.34
CA SER A 84 -11.77 6.57 -16.14
C SER A 84 -11.38 7.47 -14.97
N GLY A 85 -12.25 8.45 -14.68
CA GLY A 85 -12.10 9.30 -13.50
C GLY A 85 -12.04 8.49 -12.19
N ALA A 86 -12.72 7.34 -12.11
CA ALA A 86 -12.67 6.46 -10.95
C ALA A 86 -11.31 5.75 -10.79
N SER A 87 -10.66 5.36 -11.90
CA SER A 87 -9.34 4.71 -11.85
C SER A 87 -8.24 5.71 -11.50
N ILE A 88 -8.34 6.94 -11.99
CA ILE A 88 -7.46 8.06 -11.64
C ILE A 88 -7.65 8.50 -10.19
N ALA A 89 -8.89 8.72 -9.76
CA ALA A 89 -9.22 9.08 -8.38
C ALA A 89 -8.68 8.05 -7.38
N PHE A 90 -8.77 6.74 -7.68
CA PHE A 90 -8.20 5.69 -6.82
C PHE A 90 -6.68 5.81 -6.64
N LEU A 91 -5.92 6.11 -7.71
CA LEU A 91 -4.48 6.30 -7.59
C LEU A 91 -4.13 7.61 -6.85
N LEU A 92 -4.87 8.69 -7.10
CA LEU A 92 -4.66 9.97 -6.42
C LEU A 92 -5.04 9.91 -4.92
N ASP A 93 -6.11 9.20 -4.56
CA ASP A 93 -6.51 8.91 -3.17
C ASP A 93 -5.42 8.09 -2.45
N LEU A 94 -4.85 7.07 -3.10
CA LEU A 94 -3.71 6.34 -2.55
C LEU A 94 -2.49 7.24 -2.34
N MET A 95 -2.22 8.20 -3.23
CA MET A 95 -1.12 9.16 -3.03
C MET A 95 -1.40 10.15 -1.89
N ALA A 96 -2.62 10.70 -1.81
CA ALA A 96 -3.00 11.73 -0.85
C ALA A 96 -3.29 11.19 0.57
N THR A 97 -3.77 9.95 0.70
CA THR A 97 -4.06 9.29 1.98
C THR A 97 -3.03 8.24 2.36
N GLY A 98 -2.17 7.86 1.42
CA GLY A 98 -1.07 6.93 1.64
C GLY A 98 -0.10 7.49 2.66
N SER A 99 0.33 6.61 3.56
CA SER A 99 1.27 6.94 4.62
C SER A 99 2.15 5.72 4.93
N SER A 100 3.34 5.98 5.47
CA SER A 100 4.30 4.95 5.86
C SER A 100 4.62 5.06 7.35
N ASP A 101 4.50 3.94 8.08
CA ASP A 101 5.03 3.78 9.44
C ASP A 101 6.51 3.39 9.46
N ARG A 102 7.11 3.18 8.28
CA ARG A 102 8.46 2.64 8.11
C ARG A 102 9.24 3.39 7.05
N SER A 103 10.48 3.73 7.39
CA SER A 103 11.46 4.29 6.49
C SER A 103 12.81 3.64 6.73
N VAL A 104 13.64 3.59 5.70
CA VAL A 104 15.03 3.15 5.77
C VAL A 104 15.90 4.15 5.02
N THR A 105 16.93 4.67 5.68
CA THR A 105 17.96 5.47 5.03
C THR A 105 18.99 4.52 4.42
N VAL A 106 19.19 4.60 3.11
CA VAL A 106 20.06 3.71 2.34
C VAL A 106 21.11 4.52 1.58
N PRO A 107 22.37 4.04 1.46
CA PRO A 107 23.34 4.64 0.57
C PRO A 107 22.83 4.65 -0.87
N MET A 108 23.10 5.72 -1.62
CA MET A 108 22.64 5.83 -3.01
C MET A 108 23.16 4.69 -3.91
N ALA A 109 24.33 4.13 -3.57
CA ALA A 109 24.93 2.99 -4.26
C ALA A 109 24.10 1.70 -4.16
N ASP A 110 23.26 1.57 -3.13
CA ASP A 110 22.51 0.36 -2.81
C ASP A 110 21.06 0.42 -3.34
N LEU A 111 20.61 1.56 -3.88
CA LEU A 111 19.30 1.72 -4.57
C LEU A 111 18.95 0.64 -5.62
N PRO A 112 19.90 0.04 -6.37
CA PRO A 112 19.63 -1.12 -7.22
C PRO A 112 19.02 -2.31 -6.45
N GLU A 113 19.46 -2.56 -5.22
CA GLU A 113 18.96 -3.68 -4.38
C GLU A 113 17.49 -3.50 -3.98
N PHE A 114 17.04 -2.24 -3.91
CA PHE A 114 15.65 -1.86 -3.64
C PHE A 114 14.80 -1.73 -4.91
N GLY A 115 15.35 -2.07 -6.09
CA GLY A 115 14.62 -2.10 -7.36
C GLY A 115 14.41 -0.73 -8.03
N PHE A 116 15.20 0.30 -7.67
CA PHE A 116 15.04 1.64 -8.25
C PHE A 116 15.76 1.86 -9.59
N GLU A 117 16.62 0.95 -10.06
CA GLU A 117 17.18 1.01 -11.43
C GLU A 117 16.13 0.70 -12.51
N GLN A 118 15.18 -0.18 -12.19
CA GLN A 118 14.05 -0.55 -13.04
C GLN A 118 12.78 -0.51 -12.18
N PRO A 119 12.25 0.70 -11.89
CA PRO A 119 11.11 0.85 -11.00
C PRO A 119 9.88 0.16 -11.57
N LEU A 120 9.06 -0.39 -10.67
CA LEU A 120 7.76 -0.99 -10.97
C LEU A 120 6.83 0.03 -11.63
N ALA A 121 6.82 1.27 -11.11
CA ALA A 121 6.25 2.42 -11.78
C ALA A 121 6.83 3.74 -11.24
N THR A 122 6.75 4.78 -12.06
CA THR A 122 6.90 6.18 -11.67
C THR A 122 5.58 6.90 -11.92
N VAL A 123 5.06 7.57 -10.90
CA VAL A 123 3.83 8.37 -10.99
C VAL A 123 4.18 9.83 -10.74
N GLU A 124 3.80 10.71 -11.65
CA GLU A 124 4.00 12.17 -11.52
C GLU A 124 2.63 12.87 -11.55
N ALA A 125 2.29 13.59 -10.49
CA ALA A 125 1.05 14.36 -10.35
C ALA A 125 1.40 15.86 -10.30
N THR A 126 0.89 16.64 -11.26
CA THR A 126 1.07 18.11 -11.30
C THR A 126 -0.19 18.80 -10.83
N LEU A 127 -0.03 19.70 -9.87
CA LEU A 127 -1.06 20.48 -9.20
C LEU A 127 -1.37 21.78 -9.97
N ASP A 128 -2.49 22.42 -9.62
CA ASP A 128 -2.93 23.69 -10.21
C ASP A 128 -1.99 24.88 -9.93
N ASN A 129 -1.24 24.82 -8.83
CA ASN A 129 -0.15 25.73 -8.47
C ASN A 129 1.16 25.49 -9.25
N GLN A 130 1.19 24.52 -10.17
CA GLN A 130 2.35 24.04 -10.95
C GLN A 130 3.40 23.24 -10.17
N GLU A 131 3.16 22.93 -8.90
CA GLU A 131 3.96 21.97 -8.12
C GLU A 131 3.76 20.56 -8.70
N THR A 132 4.80 19.74 -8.68
CA THR A 132 4.75 18.37 -9.21
C THR A 132 5.31 17.41 -8.19
N HIS A 133 4.46 16.49 -7.75
CA HIS A 133 4.82 15.40 -6.87
C HIS A 133 5.17 14.15 -7.69
N ARG A 134 6.22 13.44 -7.29
CA ARG A 134 6.70 12.21 -7.93
C ARG A 134 6.81 11.08 -6.91
N LEU A 135 6.09 10.01 -7.18
CA LEU A 135 6.19 8.72 -6.49
C LEU A 135 6.93 7.73 -7.38
N ILE A 136 8.06 7.20 -6.92
CA ILE A 136 8.76 6.09 -7.58
C ILE A 136 8.56 4.82 -6.76
N LEU A 137 8.00 3.79 -7.37
CA LEU A 137 7.81 2.46 -6.78
C LEU A 137 8.95 1.56 -7.25
N GLY A 138 9.76 1.07 -6.31
CA GLY A 138 10.83 0.11 -6.54
C GLY A 138 10.34 -1.35 -6.46
N GLY A 139 11.16 -2.20 -5.87
CA GLY A 139 10.88 -3.61 -5.62
C GLY A 139 10.05 -3.87 -4.35
N TYR A 140 9.78 -5.15 -4.12
CA TYR A 140 9.14 -5.64 -2.91
C TYR A 140 10.13 -5.80 -1.74
N ASP A 141 9.65 -5.71 -0.50
CA ASP A 141 10.38 -6.20 0.68
C ASP A 141 10.54 -7.73 0.66
N PHE A 142 11.42 -8.26 1.51
CA PHE A 142 11.79 -9.69 1.53
C PHE A 142 10.58 -10.64 1.64
N ASN A 143 9.58 -10.26 2.43
CA ASN A 143 8.34 -10.98 2.69
C ASN A 143 7.17 -10.57 1.76
N ARG A 144 7.43 -9.76 0.72
CA ARG A 144 6.47 -9.24 -0.26
C ARG A 144 5.18 -8.66 0.33
N SER A 145 5.29 -8.05 1.50
CA SER A 145 4.19 -7.39 2.22
C SER A 145 4.13 -5.89 1.95
N TYR A 146 5.25 -5.30 1.51
CA TYR A 146 5.37 -3.87 1.19
C TYR A 146 6.18 -3.67 -0.10
N ILE A 147 6.01 -2.51 -0.72
CA ILE A 147 6.80 -2.05 -1.87
C ILE A 147 7.68 -0.89 -1.40
N TYR A 148 8.95 -0.88 -1.80
CA TYR A 148 9.85 0.24 -1.55
C TYR A 148 9.45 1.45 -2.40
N ALA A 149 9.40 2.64 -1.81
CA ALA A 149 9.01 3.86 -2.49
C ALA A 149 9.94 5.05 -2.20
N GLN A 150 10.02 5.97 -3.15
CA GLN A 150 10.60 7.30 -2.96
C GLN A 150 9.56 8.37 -3.33
N THR A 151 9.37 9.35 -2.45
CA THR A 151 8.50 10.52 -2.64
C THR A 151 9.37 11.75 -2.87
N ASP A 152 9.12 12.48 -3.95
CA ASP A 152 9.85 13.69 -4.37
C ASP A 152 11.38 13.56 -4.29
N PRO A 153 11.99 12.48 -4.86
CA PRO A 153 13.41 12.26 -4.75
C PRO A 153 14.20 13.41 -5.41
N PRO A 154 15.21 13.97 -4.72
CA PRO A 154 15.95 15.13 -5.18
C PRO A 154 16.69 14.84 -6.49
N SER A 155 16.78 15.86 -7.34
CA SER A 155 17.52 15.79 -8.61
C SER A 155 19.05 15.80 -8.41
N ASP A 156 19.52 16.40 -7.31
CA ASP A 156 20.90 16.25 -6.85
C ASP A 156 21.10 14.83 -6.30
N SER A 157 22.26 14.23 -6.55
CA SER A 157 22.59 12.87 -6.08
C SER A 157 23.14 12.92 -4.63
N PRO A 158 22.34 12.61 -3.58
CA PRO A 158 22.84 12.61 -2.21
C PRO A 158 23.71 11.38 -1.96
N SER A 159 24.47 11.37 -0.87
CA SER A 159 25.16 10.16 -0.40
C SER A 159 24.16 9.06 0.02
N ASP A 160 23.06 9.49 0.64
CA ASP A 160 22.07 8.64 1.28
C ASP A 160 20.65 9.11 0.91
N VAL A 161 19.72 8.17 0.76
CA VAL A 161 18.33 8.40 0.34
C VAL A 161 17.39 7.74 1.34
N THR A 162 16.28 8.40 1.68
CA THR A 162 15.21 7.78 2.46
C THR A 162 14.27 7.01 1.54
N VAL A 163 14.10 5.72 1.81
CA VAL A 163 13.16 4.83 1.15
C VAL A 163 12.02 4.49 2.11
N LEU A 164 10.78 4.65 1.65
CA LEU A 164 9.56 4.35 2.40
C LEU A 164 9.03 2.95 2.05
N LEU A 165 8.17 2.37 2.89
CA LEU A 165 7.53 1.07 2.64
C LEU A 165 6.02 1.26 2.49
N VAL A 166 5.51 1.17 1.26
CA VAL A 166 4.11 1.43 0.94
C VAL A 166 3.30 0.15 0.69
N SER A 167 1.98 0.26 0.75
CA SER A 167 1.05 -0.84 0.51
C SER A 167 1.16 -1.41 -0.92
N PRO A 168 1.06 -2.74 -1.12
CA PRO A 168 0.93 -3.35 -2.45
C PRO A 168 -0.28 -2.86 -3.28
N ASN A 169 -1.23 -2.13 -2.67
CA ASN A 169 -2.29 -1.44 -3.41
C ASN A 169 -1.76 -0.48 -4.47
N PHE A 170 -0.55 0.08 -4.29
CA PHE A 170 0.09 0.92 -5.31
C PHE A 170 0.43 0.14 -6.60
N GLU A 171 0.93 -1.10 -6.52
CA GLU A 171 1.11 -1.96 -7.71
C GLU A 171 -0.24 -2.17 -8.41
N ASN A 172 -1.26 -2.60 -7.66
CA ASN A 172 -2.60 -2.81 -8.20
C ASN A 172 -3.21 -1.55 -8.85
N ALA A 173 -2.83 -0.35 -8.39
CA ALA A 173 -3.30 0.90 -8.96
C ALA A 173 -2.61 1.25 -10.28
N VAL A 174 -1.29 1.01 -10.41
CA VAL A 174 -0.49 1.41 -11.58
C VAL A 174 -0.41 0.34 -12.67
N THR A 175 -0.56 -0.95 -12.34
CA THR A 175 -0.48 -2.07 -13.31
C THR A 175 -1.85 -2.50 -13.86
N ARG A 176 -2.88 -1.64 -13.75
CA ARG A 176 -4.23 -1.93 -14.27
C ARG A 176 -4.21 -2.01 -15.80
N PRO A 177 -5.01 -2.91 -16.42
CA PRO A 177 -5.13 -2.97 -17.87
C PRO A 177 -5.51 -1.61 -18.47
N LEU A 178 -4.93 -1.25 -19.63
CA LEU A 178 -5.20 0.00 -20.35
C LEU A 178 -6.70 0.31 -20.51
N GLU A 179 -7.54 -0.71 -20.72
CA GLU A 179 -8.99 -0.55 -20.84
C GLU A 179 -9.67 -0.04 -19.55
N GLU A 180 -9.13 -0.32 -18.36
CA GLU A 180 -9.65 0.22 -17.09
C GLU A 180 -9.27 1.69 -16.87
N TRP A 181 -8.28 2.21 -17.61
CA TRP A 181 -7.94 3.62 -17.63
C TRP A 181 -8.80 4.45 -18.59
N LYS A 182 -9.56 3.79 -19.48
CA LYS A 182 -10.51 4.43 -20.39
C LYS A 182 -11.87 4.58 -19.71
N GLN A 183 -12.61 5.62 -20.07
CA GLN A 183 -13.97 5.80 -19.56
C GLN A 183 -14.83 4.60 -19.99
N PRO A 184 -15.51 3.90 -19.06
CA PRO A 184 -16.44 2.83 -19.43
C PRO A 184 -17.52 3.36 -20.39
N PRO A 185 -18.02 2.53 -21.33
CA PRO A 185 -19.17 2.92 -22.14
C PRO A 185 -20.34 3.24 -21.21
N GLU A 186 -20.90 4.45 -21.35
CA GLU A 186 -22.04 4.87 -20.53
C GLU A 186 -23.18 3.84 -20.70
N PRO A 187 -23.78 3.33 -19.60
CA PRO A 187 -24.93 2.46 -19.72
C PRO A 187 -26.04 3.23 -20.48
N PRO A 188 -26.73 2.59 -21.44
CA PRO A 188 -27.76 3.27 -22.21
C PRO A 188 -28.77 3.87 -21.25
N SER A 189 -28.97 5.19 -21.33
CA SER A 189 -29.79 5.93 -20.38
C SER A 189 -31.22 5.39 -20.38
N GLU A 190 -31.56 4.56 -19.39
CA GLU A 190 -32.94 4.16 -19.18
C GLU A 190 -33.76 5.44 -18.99
N PRO A 191 -34.82 5.67 -19.80
CA PRO A 191 -35.59 6.90 -19.71
C PRO A 191 -36.22 6.97 -18.32
N SER A 192 -35.70 7.89 -17.50
CA SER A 192 -36.09 8.06 -16.11
C SER A 192 -37.60 8.11 -16.00
N ALA A 193 -38.18 7.06 -15.41
CA ALA A 193 -39.62 6.89 -15.33
C ALA A 193 -40.19 8.05 -14.53
N SER A 194 -40.80 9.01 -15.23
CA SER A 194 -41.40 10.18 -14.59
C SER A 194 -42.49 9.69 -13.63
N PRO A 195 -42.49 10.11 -12.36
CA PRO A 195 -43.54 9.74 -11.42
C PRO A 195 -44.85 10.39 -11.90
N ASP A 196 -45.74 9.57 -12.46
CA ASP A 196 -47.00 10.02 -13.06
C ASP A 196 -47.95 10.60 -11.99
N PRO A 197 -48.25 11.92 -12.01
CA PRO A 197 -49.05 12.56 -10.97
C PRO A 197 -50.54 12.56 -11.38
N SER A 198 -51.13 11.39 -11.57
CA SER A 198 -52.59 11.24 -11.76
C SER A 198 -53.24 10.52 -10.59
N ALA A 199 -53.79 11.31 -9.67
CA ALA A 199 -54.62 10.81 -8.59
C ALA A 199 -55.98 10.30 -9.12
N SER A 200 -56.47 9.20 -8.54
CA SER A 200 -57.90 8.93 -8.47
C SER A 200 -58.24 8.24 -7.14
N PRO A 201 -59.14 8.80 -6.31
CA PRO A 201 -59.49 8.21 -5.02
C PRO A 201 -60.59 7.15 -5.16
N SER A 202 -60.49 6.09 -4.34
CA SER A 202 -61.55 5.25 -3.73
C SER A 202 -62.85 4.95 -4.51
N PRO A 203 -63.36 3.71 -4.39
CA PRO A 203 -64.41 3.61 -3.37
C PRO A 203 -64.27 2.44 -2.39
N GLU A 204 -64.75 2.75 -1.19
CA GLU A 204 -64.93 1.89 -0.03
C GLU A 204 -66.08 0.89 -0.24
N ALA A 205 -65.84 -0.40 0.07
CA ALA A 205 -66.87 -1.39 0.34
C ALA A 205 -66.29 -2.55 1.18
N SER A 206 -66.34 -2.41 2.51
CA SER A 206 -66.27 -3.56 3.43
C SER A 206 -67.64 -4.27 3.48
N PRO A 207 -67.72 -5.55 3.88
CA PRO A 207 -67.81 -5.84 5.31
C PRO A 207 -66.94 -7.02 5.80
N LEU A 208 -66.80 -7.07 7.12
CA LEU A 208 -66.21 -8.15 7.91
C LEU A 208 -66.81 -9.52 7.54
N GLU A 209 -66.04 -10.61 7.70
CA GLU A 209 -66.29 -11.61 8.75
C GLU A 209 -64.96 -12.34 9.15
N SER A 210 -64.85 -12.66 10.43
CA SER A 210 -63.84 -13.49 11.11
C SER A 210 -64.49 -13.98 12.42
N PRO A 211 -63.99 -15.00 13.14
CA PRO A 211 -62.99 -16.03 12.80
C PRO A 211 -63.55 -17.47 13.01
N THR A 212 -62.77 -18.53 12.76
CA THR A 212 -63.06 -19.88 13.30
C THR A 212 -61.77 -20.71 13.49
N GLU A 213 -61.47 -20.98 14.78
CA GLU A 213 -60.86 -22.21 15.34
C GLU A 213 -59.37 -22.59 15.07
N LEU A 214 -58.54 -22.38 16.09
CA LEU A 214 -57.45 -23.28 16.54
C LEU A 214 -58.09 -24.46 17.34
N PRO A 215 -57.43 -25.62 17.65
CA PRO A 215 -55.98 -25.80 17.89
C PRO A 215 -55.40 -27.18 17.43
N GLU A 216 -54.30 -27.61 18.08
CA GLU A 216 -53.64 -28.95 18.08
C GLU A 216 -52.73 -29.31 16.88
N ALA A 217 -51.54 -29.92 17.07
CA ALA A 217 -50.71 -30.11 18.26
C ALA A 217 -49.23 -30.42 17.87
N GLN A 218 -48.37 -30.40 18.89
CA GLN A 218 -46.98 -30.90 19.03
C GLN A 218 -46.72 -32.24 18.27
N VAL A 219 -45.52 -32.72 17.88
CA VAL A 219 -44.11 -32.72 18.37
C VAL A 219 -43.21 -33.10 17.16
N SER A 220 -41.86 -33.09 17.10
CA SER A 220 -40.71 -32.69 17.97
C SER A 220 -39.45 -32.56 17.07
N PRO A 221 -38.27 -32.09 17.56
CA PRO A 221 -37.02 -32.13 16.80
C PRO A 221 -36.34 -33.51 16.88
N GLU A 222 -35.78 -34.00 15.77
CA GLU A 222 -34.87 -35.15 15.77
C GLU A 222 -33.43 -34.67 15.55
N ALA A 223 -32.55 -35.01 16.50
CA ALA A 223 -31.13 -34.71 16.43
C ALA A 223 -30.41 -35.80 15.61
N GLN A 224 -29.46 -35.42 14.76
CA GLN A 224 -28.46 -36.36 14.25
C GLN A 224 -27.15 -36.16 15.01
N ASP A 225 -26.92 -37.10 15.93
CA ASP A 225 -25.68 -37.27 16.68
C ASP A 225 -24.69 -38.14 15.89
N SER A 226 -23.40 -37.91 16.13
CA SER A 226 -22.25 -38.81 15.85
C SER A 226 -22.09 -39.44 14.46
N SER A 227 -21.02 -39.04 13.76
CA SER A 227 -19.95 -39.98 13.36
C SER A 227 -18.64 -39.26 13.01
N SER A 228 -17.68 -39.34 13.93
CA SER A 228 -16.23 -39.38 13.70
C SER A 228 -15.77 -40.82 14.07
N PRO A 229 -14.50 -41.27 13.87
CA PRO A 229 -13.30 -40.55 13.42
C PRO A 229 -12.48 -41.37 12.38
N GLU A 230 -11.16 -41.09 12.29
CA GLU A 230 -10.09 -41.98 11.79
C GLU A 230 -10.00 -42.27 10.28
N THR A 231 -8.86 -42.69 9.70
CA THR A 231 -7.40 -42.53 9.99
C THR A 231 -6.70 -43.08 8.74
N GLU A 232 -5.84 -42.32 8.03
CA GLU A 232 -4.79 -42.96 7.21
C GLU A 232 -3.60 -42.04 6.84
N SER A 233 -2.44 -42.39 7.39
CA SER A 233 -1.10 -42.34 6.76
C SER A 233 -0.59 -43.80 6.77
N PRO A 234 0.22 -44.31 5.81
CA PRO A 234 1.63 -43.91 5.58
C PRO A 234 1.96 -43.83 4.05
N SER A 235 3.18 -43.76 3.51
CA SER A 235 4.59 -43.78 4.00
C SER A 235 5.37 -42.62 3.33
N LEU A 236 6.62 -42.24 3.61
CA LEU A 236 7.88 -42.86 4.08
C LEU A 236 8.66 -43.76 3.09
N GLU A 237 9.93 -43.36 2.86
CA GLU A 237 11.08 -44.07 2.22
C GLU A 237 11.01 -44.23 0.69
N ASP A 238 11.93 -43.66 -0.11
CA ASP A 238 13.37 -43.99 -0.28
C ASP A 238 14.15 -42.70 -0.69
N SER A 239 15.35 -42.35 -0.16
CA SER A 239 16.70 -42.79 -0.63
C SER A 239 16.94 -42.49 -2.13
N VAL A 240 18.03 -41.85 -2.63
CA VAL A 240 19.45 -41.93 -2.29
C VAL A 240 20.25 -40.73 -2.90
N GLU A 241 21.23 -40.21 -2.13
CA GLU A 241 22.60 -39.72 -2.46
C GLU A 241 22.94 -38.71 -3.62
N PRO A 242 23.99 -37.85 -3.50
CA PRO A 242 24.38 -36.83 -4.50
C PRO A 242 25.68 -37.15 -5.29
N GLN A 243 26.21 -36.13 -6.02
CA GLN A 243 27.54 -36.00 -6.68
C GLN A 243 27.60 -36.40 -8.19
N PRO A 244 28.59 -35.90 -8.96
CA PRO A 244 29.64 -34.92 -8.63
C PRO A 244 29.48 -33.53 -9.26
#